data_AF-A0A846DUM0-F1
#
_entry.id   AF-A0A846DUM0-F1
#
_cell.length_a   1.000
_cell.length_b   1.000
_cell.length_c   1.000
_cell.angle_alpha   90.00
_cell.angle_beta   90.00
_cell.angle_gamma   90.00
#
_symmetry.space_group_name_H-M   'P 1'
#
loop_
_entity.id
_entity.type
_entity.pdbx_description
1 polymer ?
#
loop_
_entity_poly.entity_id
_entity_poly.type
_entity_poly.pdbx_seq_one_letter_code
_entity_poly.pdbx_strand_id
1 'polypeptide(L)'
;GTFQIGQFLGVSGAVAVVIAGLIFGNLGLPRSSSASDRITLLSFWEYAGFGVNTFIFLLIGIEINPLTLWSILPSILLVVLAYQLGRILSVYLLLAGLRWFDRPIPLPWQHVLFLGNIKGSLSMALALSIPLTLPGRDNIIELVFGAVLFSLVGQGLSLSGLVKRLKISRVSEVTEQAGKLQIQLIAAKAAQDELDSLLKSGVLPKAVYEELWASYQVRVAESERVLRDLYNQYRAQQLKSDRSGLDAIRRRLLLAEKGAVRDALRKRIVPENLVQPYVKDLDEKLLSLEDD
;
A
#
# COMPACT_ATOMS: atom_id res chain seq x y z
N GLY A 1 -12.39 7.13 21.41
CA GLY A 1 -13.33 8.24 21.14
C GLY A 1 -14.35 7.87 20.07
N THR A 2 -13.91 7.73 18.82
CA THR A 2 -14.80 7.58 17.64
C THR A 2 -15.84 6.47 17.75
N PHE A 3 -15.47 5.29 18.26
CA PHE A 3 -16.41 4.17 18.45
C PHE A 3 -17.58 4.54 19.38
N GLN A 4 -17.29 5.12 20.54
CA GLN A 4 -18.30 5.49 21.55
C GLN A 4 -19.21 6.61 21.04
N ILE A 5 -18.63 7.61 20.37
CA ILE A 5 -19.41 8.69 19.74
C ILE A 5 -20.35 8.11 18.67
N GLY A 6 -19.86 7.19 17.85
CA GLY A 6 -20.68 6.50 16.85
C GLY A 6 -21.85 5.75 17.48
N GLN A 7 -21.62 4.98 18.54
CA GLN A 7 -22.69 4.29 19.26
C GLN A 7 -23.70 5.25 19.89
N PHE A 8 -23.24 6.36 20.48
CA PHE A 8 -24.13 7.37 21.06
C PHE A 8 -25.06 8.00 20.01
N LEU A 9 -24.56 8.19 18.78
CA LEU A 9 -25.33 8.73 17.66
C LEU A 9 -26.20 7.67 16.95
N GLY A 10 -26.21 6.42 17.41
CA GLY A 10 -26.97 5.33 16.80
C GLY A 10 -26.42 4.86 15.45
N VAL A 11 -25.15 5.17 15.13
CA VAL A 11 -24.48 4.72 13.89
C VAL A 11 -23.48 3.60 14.18
N SER A 12 -23.00 2.93 13.13
CA SER A 12 -22.00 1.86 13.28
C SER A 12 -20.65 2.43 13.76
N GLY A 13 -20.37 2.24 15.06
CA GLY A 13 -19.11 2.66 15.68
C GLY A 13 -17.87 2.04 15.01
N ALA A 14 -17.97 0.79 14.56
CA ALA A 14 -16.89 0.10 13.85
C ALA A 14 -16.59 0.78 12.50
N VAL A 15 -17.62 1.07 11.71
CA VAL A 15 -17.46 1.79 10.42
C VAL A 15 -16.92 3.20 10.66
N ALA A 16 -17.40 3.91 11.68
CA ALA A 16 -16.90 5.23 12.04
C ALA A 16 -15.38 5.22 12.36
N VAL A 17 -14.90 4.19 13.07
CA VAL A 17 -13.46 4.00 13.33
C VAL A 17 -12.69 3.72 12.04
N VAL A 18 -13.22 2.89 11.14
CA VAL A 18 -12.57 2.62 9.83
C VAL A 18 -12.44 3.90 9.01
N ILE A 19 -13.49 4.71 8.92
CA ILE A 19 -13.46 5.99 8.21
C ILE A 19 -12.46 6.94 8.86
N ALA A 20 -12.44 7.05 10.19
CA ALA A 20 -11.44 7.85 10.88
C ALA A 20 -10.02 7.36 10.58
N GLY A 21 -9.79 6.04 10.60
CA GLY A 21 -8.51 5.44 10.24
C GLY A 21 -8.07 5.76 8.82
N LEU A 22 -8.99 5.71 7.84
CA LEU A 22 -8.73 6.10 6.45
C LEU A 22 -8.37 7.59 6.33
N ILE A 23 -9.08 8.46 7.04
CA ILE A 23 -8.80 9.91 7.09
C ILE A 23 -7.41 10.16 7.68
N PHE A 24 -7.09 9.56 8.82
CA PHE A 24 -5.78 9.69 9.47
C PHE A 24 -4.64 9.10 8.62
N GLY A 25 -4.90 7.98 7.93
CA GLY A 25 -3.95 7.33 7.04
C GLY A 25 -3.66 8.14 5.77
N ASN A 26 -4.69 8.74 5.16
CA ASN A 26 -4.57 9.45 3.87
C ASN A 26 -4.18 10.92 4.02
N LEU A 27 -4.79 11.65 4.97
CA LEU A 27 -4.51 13.08 5.19
C LEU A 27 -3.31 13.31 6.11
N GLY A 28 -2.83 12.23 6.72
CA GLY A 28 -1.53 12.16 7.37
C GLY A 28 -1.51 12.72 8.79
N LEU A 29 -0.84 11.94 9.65
CA LEU A 29 -0.01 12.46 10.73
C LEU A 29 0.68 13.76 10.26
N PRO A 30 0.78 14.79 11.13
CA PRO A 30 1.25 16.11 10.74
C PRO A 30 2.53 16.05 9.90
N ARG A 31 2.71 16.98 8.95
CA ARG A 31 3.96 17.14 8.16
C ARG A 31 5.25 17.25 9.01
N SER A 32 5.09 17.38 10.32
CA SER A 32 6.13 17.42 11.36
C SER A 32 6.56 16.05 11.91
N SER A 33 5.85 14.94 11.65
CA SER A 33 6.24 13.62 12.17
C SER A 33 7.41 13.07 11.35
N SER A 34 8.48 12.61 12.00
CA SER A 34 9.60 11.98 11.29
C SER A 34 9.15 10.71 10.56
N ALA A 35 9.87 10.29 9.52
CA ALA A 35 9.60 9.03 8.83
C ALA A 35 9.66 7.83 9.80
N SER A 36 10.50 7.92 10.84
CA SER A 36 10.64 6.90 11.88
C SER A 36 9.37 6.81 12.73
N ASP A 37 8.80 7.94 13.17
CA ASP A 37 7.57 7.95 13.98
C ASP A 37 6.38 7.31 13.27
N ARG A 38 6.27 7.53 11.95
CA ARG A 38 5.22 6.92 11.11
C ARG A 38 5.35 5.41 11.06
N ILE A 39 6.58 4.91 10.85
CA ILE A 39 6.86 3.48 10.83
C ILE A 39 6.54 2.87 12.19
N THR A 40 6.99 3.49 13.29
CA THR A 40 6.71 2.99 14.64
C THR A 40 5.22 2.91 14.93
N LEU A 41 4.44 3.94 14.58
CA LEU A 41 2.99 3.93 14.78
C LEU A 41 2.30 2.85 13.93
N LEU A 42 2.69 2.71 12.66
CA LEU A 42 2.15 1.67 11.79
C LEU A 42 2.46 0.27 12.32
N SER A 43 3.72 0.00 12.66
CA SER A 43 4.15 -1.27 13.23
C SER A 43 3.44 -1.57 14.55
N PHE A 44 3.26 -0.58 15.42
CA PHE A 44 2.50 -0.75 16.67
C PHE A 44 1.07 -1.23 16.40
N TRP A 45 0.35 -0.57 15.50
CA TRP A 45 -1.03 -0.96 15.18
C TRP A 45 -1.10 -2.30 14.45
N GLU A 46 -0.11 -2.63 13.62
CA GLU A 46 0.02 -3.93 12.98
C GLU A 46 0.19 -5.05 14.02
N TYR A 47 1.12 -4.88 14.97
CA TYR A 47 1.34 -5.85 16.05
C TYR A 47 0.14 -5.94 16.99
N ALA A 48 -0.50 -4.81 17.33
CA ALA A 48 -1.72 -4.81 18.14
C ALA A 48 -2.85 -5.57 17.44
N GLY A 49 -3.08 -5.31 16.14
CA GLY A 49 -4.06 -6.02 15.33
C GLY A 49 -3.76 -7.51 15.22
N PHE A 50 -2.50 -7.88 15.01
CA PHE A 50 -2.04 -9.26 15.00
C PHE A 50 -2.29 -9.95 16.35
N GLY A 51 -1.96 -9.30 17.46
CA GLY A 51 -2.19 -9.80 18.80
C GLY A 51 -3.67 -10.06 19.07
N VAL A 52 -4.54 -9.07 18.82
CA VAL A 52 -5.99 -9.21 18.99
C VAL A 52 -6.55 -10.34 18.12
N ASN A 53 -6.14 -10.44 16.86
CA ASN A 53 -6.57 -11.53 15.98
C ASN A 53 -6.15 -12.89 16.53
N THR A 54 -4.91 -13.00 17.01
CA THR A 54 -4.39 -14.24 17.60
C THR A 54 -5.20 -14.65 18.83
N PHE A 55 -5.52 -13.70 19.72
CA PHE A 55 -6.37 -13.99 20.89
C PHE A 55 -7.78 -14.42 20.50
N ILE A 56 -8.41 -13.74 19.54
CA ILE A 56 -9.75 -14.13 19.05
C ILE A 56 -9.71 -15.57 18.55
N PHE A 57 -8.81 -15.90 17.62
CA PHE A 57 -8.72 -17.26 17.07
C PHE A 57 -8.35 -18.30 18.12
N LEU A 58 -7.47 -17.98 19.07
CA LEU A 58 -7.09 -18.88 20.15
C LEU A 58 -8.28 -19.19 21.07
N LEU A 59 -8.97 -18.15 21.56
CA LEU A 59 -10.11 -18.31 22.46
C LEU A 59 -11.20 -19.18 21.84
N ILE A 60 -11.53 -18.91 20.58
CA ILE A 60 -12.57 -19.65 19.87
C ILE A 60 -12.12 -21.07 19.53
N GLY A 61 -10.85 -21.23 19.15
CA GLY A 61 -10.27 -22.55 18.90
C GLY A 61 -10.32 -23.46 20.14
N ILE A 62 -10.27 -22.89 21.34
CA ILE A 62 -10.41 -23.62 22.61
C ILE A 62 -11.89 -23.95 22.91
N GLU A 63 -12.82 -23.05 22.56
CA GLU A 63 -14.27 -23.23 22.80
C GLU A 63 -14.88 -24.31 21.90
N ILE A 64 -14.35 -24.50 20.70
CA ILE A 64 -14.96 -25.36 19.67
C ILE A 64 -14.51 -26.81 19.78
N ASN A 65 -15.49 -27.72 19.73
CA ASN A 65 -15.24 -29.16 19.76
C ASN A 65 -14.97 -29.73 18.36
N PRO A 66 -13.79 -30.32 18.10
CA PRO A 66 -13.46 -30.86 16.78
C PRO A 66 -14.42 -31.95 16.26
N LEU A 67 -15.00 -32.75 17.16
CA LEU A 67 -15.94 -33.82 16.78
C LEU A 67 -17.24 -33.23 16.23
N THR A 68 -17.75 -32.18 16.88
CA THR A 68 -18.95 -31.46 16.40
C THR A 68 -18.70 -30.82 15.04
N LEU A 69 -17.51 -30.22 14.85
CA LEU A 69 -17.10 -29.60 13.59
C LEU A 69 -17.08 -30.61 12.44
N TRP A 70 -16.65 -31.85 12.71
CA TRP A 70 -16.65 -32.92 11.72
C TRP A 70 -18.08 -33.34 11.34
N SER A 71 -18.99 -33.41 12.31
CA SER A 71 -20.40 -33.73 12.06
C SER A 71 -21.12 -32.68 11.22
N ILE A 72 -20.80 -31.40 11.40
CA ILE A 72 -21.40 -30.29 10.64
C ILE A 72 -20.61 -29.90 9.39
N LEU A 73 -19.57 -30.66 9.04
CA LEU A 73 -18.73 -30.38 7.87
C LEU A 73 -19.52 -30.21 6.56
N PRO A 74 -20.57 -31.01 6.26
CA PRO A 74 -21.40 -30.77 5.07
C PRO A 74 -22.07 -29.39 5.08
N SER A 75 -22.56 -28.95 6.25
CA SER A 75 -23.18 -27.62 6.42
C SER A 75 -22.16 -26.51 6.24
N ILE A 76 -20.93 -26.68 6.76
CA ILE A 76 -19.83 -25.73 6.55
C ILE A 76 -19.52 -25.61 5.06
N LEU A 77 -19.40 -26.73 4.34
CA LEU A 77 -19.13 -26.73 2.91
C LEU A 77 -20.26 -26.05 2.12
N LEU A 78 -21.52 -26.26 2.50
CA LEU A 78 -22.66 -25.56 1.89
C LEU A 78 -22.59 -24.05 2.12
N VAL A 79 -22.27 -23.59 3.35
CA VAL A 79 -22.08 -22.17 3.65
C VAL A 79 -20.93 -21.60 2.82
N VAL A 80 -19.82 -22.34 2.71
CA VAL A 80 -18.67 -21.95 1.91
C VAL A 80 -19.05 -21.79 0.44
N LEU A 81 -19.72 -22.79 -0.13
CA LEU A 81 -20.20 -22.74 -1.51
C LEU A 81 -21.17 -21.58 -1.71
N ALA A 82 -22.13 -21.37 -0.80
CA ALA A 82 -23.13 -20.32 -0.91
C ALA A 82 -22.49 -18.92 -0.96
N TYR A 83 -21.61 -18.59 -0.01
CA TYR A 83 -20.97 -17.27 -0.03
C TYR A 83 -20.00 -17.14 -1.21
N GLN A 84 -19.35 -18.22 -1.63
CA GLN A 84 -18.41 -18.19 -2.74
C GLN A 84 -19.11 -18.00 -4.08
N LEU A 85 -20.28 -18.63 -4.29
CA LEU A 85 -21.16 -18.37 -5.43
C LEU A 85 -21.65 -16.92 -5.42
N GLY A 86 -22.08 -16.40 -4.27
CA GLY A 86 -22.44 -14.99 -4.13
C GLY A 86 -21.29 -14.05 -4.52
N ARG A 87 -20.05 -14.40 -4.18
CA ARG A 87 -18.84 -13.66 -4.58
C ARG A 87 -18.57 -13.76 -6.09
N ILE A 88 -18.72 -14.93 -6.71
CA ILE A 88 -18.60 -15.08 -8.17
C ILE A 88 -19.59 -14.16 -8.86
N LEU A 89 -20.87 -14.28 -8.50
CA LEU A 89 -21.91 -13.48 -9.10
C LEU A 89 -21.61 -11.99 -8.95
N SER A 90 -21.26 -11.54 -7.74
CA SER A 90 -20.94 -10.14 -7.48
C SER A 90 -19.73 -9.66 -8.29
N VAL A 91 -18.60 -10.39 -8.25
CA VAL A 91 -17.35 -9.95 -8.91
C VAL A 91 -17.51 -9.95 -10.43
N TYR A 92 -17.95 -11.06 -11.02
CA TYR A 92 -18.02 -11.17 -12.47
C TYR A 92 -19.14 -10.30 -13.06
N LEU A 93 -20.29 -10.16 -12.38
CA LEU A 93 -21.37 -9.30 -12.85
C LEU A 93 -20.97 -7.81 -12.79
N LEU A 94 -20.41 -7.36 -11.66
CA LEU A 94 -19.98 -5.96 -11.52
C LEU A 94 -18.85 -5.64 -12.50
N LEU A 95 -17.89 -6.55 -12.69
CA LEU A 95 -16.78 -6.33 -13.63
C LEU A 95 -17.18 -6.49 -15.10
N ALA A 96 -18.23 -7.27 -15.40
CA ALA A 96 -18.85 -7.27 -16.72
C ALA A 96 -19.53 -5.91 -16.99
N GLY A 97 -20.19 -5.34 -15.98
CA GLY A 97 -20.79 -4.01 -16.06
C GLY A 97 -19.77 -2.88 -16.21
N LEU A 98 -18.61 -3.02 -15.55
CA LEU A 98 -17.52 -2.04 -15.63
C LEU A 98 -17.01 -1.83 -17.06
N ARG A 99 -17.15 -2.84 -17.94
CA ARG A 99 -16.76 -2.75 -19.37
C ARG A 99 -17.49 -1.63 -20.12
N TRP A 100 -18.63 -1.15 -19.61
CA TRP A 100 -19.38 -0.05 -20.21
C TRP A 100 -18.91 1.33 -19.77
N PHE A 101 -18.20 1.45 -18.65
CA PHE A 101 -17.78 2.73 -18.08
C PHE A 101 -16.27 2.94 -18.09
N ASP A 102 -15.47 1.87 -18.03
CA ASP A 102 -14.02 1.93 -17.92
C ASP A 102 -13.35 0.70 -18.56
N ARG A 103 -12.02 0.63 -18.50
CA ARG A 103 -11.21 -0.45 -19.05
C ARG A 103 -11.55 -1.79 -18.36
N PRO A 104 -11.77 -2.87 -19.12
CA PRO A 104 -12.04 -4.18 -18.55
C PRO A 104 -10.87 -4.69 -17.72
N ILE A 105 -11.13 -5.10 -16.49
CA ILE A 105 -10.14 -5.79 -15.65
C ILE A 105 -9.83 -7.17 -16.27
N PRO A 106 -8.56 -7.54 -16.50
CA PRO A 106 -8.19 -8.82 -17.08
C PRO A 106 -8.69 -10.01 -16.24
N LEU A 107 -9.09 -11.10 -16.90
CA LEU A 107 -9.59 -12.32 -16.25
C LEU A 107 -8.70 -12.86 -15.12
N PRO A 108 -7.35 -12.89 -15.23
CA PRO A 108 -6.49 -13.32 -14.13
C PRO A 108 -6.72 -12.54 -12.82
N TRP A 109 -6.91 -11.23 -12.92
CA TRP A 109 -7.21 -10.38 -11.77
C TRP A 109 -8.62 -10.64 -11.21
N GLN A 110 -9.59 -10.95 -12.08
CA GLN A 110 -10.93 -11.33 -11.62
C GLN A 110 -10.90 -12.63 -10.80
N HIS A 111 -10.11 -13.62 -11.24
CA HIS A 111 -9.89 -14.86 -10.48
C HIS A 111 -9.24 -14.60 -9.12
N VAL A 112 -8.28 -13.68 -9.05
CA VAL A 112 -7.68 -13.26 -7.77
C VAL A 112 -8.68 -12.54 -6.88
N LEU A 113 -9.54 -11.66 -7.41
CA LEU A 113 -10.58 -10.97 -6.62
C LEU A 113 -11.66 -11.92 -6.07
N PHE A 114 -11.89 -13.03 -6.78
CA PHE A 114 -12.76 -14.12 -6.39
C PHE A 114 -12.11 -15.02 -5.32
N LEU A 115 -10.90 -15.52 -5.57
CA LEU A 115 -10.19 -16.46 -4.67
C LEU A 115 -9.56 -15.77 -3.46
N GLY A 116 -9.28 -14.47 -3.56
CA GLY A 116 -8.79 -13.64 -2.46
C GLY A 116 -9.85 -13.24 -1.43
N ASN A 117 -11.09 -13.76 -1.54
CA ASN A 117 -12.16 -13.55 -0.56
C ASN A 117 -11.94 -14.37 0.72
N ILE A 118 -10.79 -14.16 1.36
CA ILE A 118 -10.43 -14.84 2.60
C ILE A 118 -11.26 -14.25 3.74
N LYS A 119 -11.99 -15.09 4.46
CA LYS A 119 -12.73 -14.71 5.67
C LYS A 119 -11.76 -14.68 6.84
N GLY A 120 -11.85 -13.63 7.65
CA GLY A 120 -10.94 -13.39 8.77
C GLY A 120 -11.66 -13.21 10.10
N SER A 121 -10.94 -12.61 11.05
CA SER A 121 -11.39 -12.35 12.42
C SER A 121 -12.64 -11.48 12.51
N LEU A 122 -12.87 -10.57 11.55
CA LEU A 122 -14.06 -9.73 11.55
C LEU A 122 -15.36 -10.54 11.46
N SER A 123 -15.42 -11.55 10.58
CA SER A 123 -16.59 -12.43 10.47
C SER A 123 -16.92 -13.09 11.80
N MET A 124 -15.86 -13.47 12.52
CA MET A 124 -15.95 -14.15 13.79
C MET A 124 -16.37 -13.21 14.93
N ALA A 125 -15.79 -12.01 14.98
CA ALA A 125 -16.20 -10.97 15.93
C ALA A 125 -17.69 -10.61 15.78
N LEU A 126 -18.20 -10.56 14.54
CA LEU A 126 -19.60 -10.33 14.27
C LEU A 126 -20.48 -11.51 14.74
N ALA A 127 -20.05 -12.75 14.52
CA ALA A 127 -20.76 -13.93 15.03
C ALA A 127 -20.84 -13.95 16.57
N LEU A 128 -19.75 -13.58 17.25
CA LEU A 128 -19.73 -13.49 18.71
C LEU A 128 -20.58 -12.34 19.25
N SER A 129 -20.77 -11.28 18.46
CA SER A 129 -21.61 -10.12 18.81
C SER A 129 -23.11 -10.43 18.74
N ILE A 130 -23.51 -11.62 18.27
CA ILE A 130 -24.91 -12.05 18.23
C ILE A 130 -25.43 -12.19 19.67
N PRO A 131 -26.62 -11.62 19.99
CA PRO A 131 -27.22 -11.70 21.32
C PRO A 131 -27.35 -13.14 21.83
N LEU A 132 -27.01 -13.35 23.10
CA LEU A 132 -27.13 -14.66 23.79
C LEU A 132 -28.56 -15.21 23.79
N THR A 133 -29.55 -14.34 23.63
CA THR A 133 -30.98 -14.71 23.59
C THR A 133 -31.43 -15.31 22.26
N LEU A 134 -30.58 -15.29 21.21
CA LEU A 134 -30.95 -15.83 19.92
C LEU A 134 -30.89 -17.37 19.93
N PRO A 135 -32.00 -18.08 19.63
CA PRO A 135 -31.97 -19.53 19.52
C PRO A 135 -31.08 -19.96 18.35
N GLY A 136 -30.21 -20.95 18.57
CA GLY A 136 -29.28 -21.45 17.56
C GLY A 136 -28.02 -20.59 17.36
N ARG A 137 -27.73 -19.65 18.28
CA ARG A 137 -26.49 -18.87 18.28
C ARG A 137 -25.24 -19.75 18.17
N ASP A 138 -25.17 -20.82 18.95
CA ASP A 138 -23.98 -21.67 19.00
C ASP A 138 -23.76 -22.38 17.66
N ASN A 139 -24.83 -22.87 17.02
CA ASN A 139 -24.77 -23.42 15.66
C ASN A 139 -24.24 -22.39 14.64
N ILE A 140 -24.65 -21.12 14.76
CA ILE A 140 -24.16 -20.05 13.87
C ILE A 140 -22.65 -19.82 14.11
N ILE A 141 -22.22 -19.78 15.36
CA ILE A 141 -20.82 -19.60 15.73
C ILE A 141 -19.97 -20.75 15.17
N GLU A 142 -20.40 -21.99 15.35
CA GLU A 142 -19.71 -23.17 14.81
C GLU A 142 -19.61 -23.15 13.28
N LEU A 143 -20.70 -22.79 12.59
CA LEU A 143 -20.71 -22.65 11.13
C LEU A 143 -19.79 -21.54 10.64
N VAL A 144 -19.83 -20.36 11.28
CA VAL A 144 -18.99 -19.22 10.92
C VAL A 144 -17.53 -19.55 11.17
N PHE A 145 -17.21 -20.16 12.31
CA PHE A 145 -15.84 -20.59 12.60
C PHE A 145 -15.35 -21.60 11.58
N GLY A 146 -16.12 -22.65 11.30
CA GLY A 146 -15.75 -23.66 10.31
C GLY A 146 -15.51 -23.08 8.92
N ALA A 147 -16.37 -22.15 8.49
CA ALA A 147 -16.22 -21.46 7.22
C ALA A 147 -14.98 -20.54 7.19
N VAL A 148 -14.70 -19.82 8.29
CA VAL A 148 -13.49 -19.00 8.43
C VAL A 148 -12.23 -19.86 8.43
N LEU A 149 -12.22 -20.98 9.16
CA LEU A 149 -11.11 -21.92 9.20
C LEU A 149 -10.84 -22.51 7.81
N PHE A 150 -11.89 -22.96 7.11
CA PHE A 150 -11.77 -23.45 5.74
C PHE A 150 -11.24 -22.38 4.78
N SER A 151 -11.70 -21.13 4.93
CA SER A 151 -11.24 -20.01 4.11
C SER A 151 -9.78 -19.67 4.39
N LEU A 152 -9.37 -19.55 5.65
CA LEU A 152 -7.99 -19.22 6.03
C LEU A 152 -7.00 -20.31 5.60
N VAL A 153 -7.31 -21.57 5.89
CA VAL A 153 -6.40 -22.69 5.57
C VAL A 153 -6.52 -23.04 4.08
N GLY A 154 -7.72 -23.33 3.60
CA GLY A 154 -7.94 -23.77 2.23
C GLY A 154 -7.71 -22.66 1.21
N GLN A 155 -8.43 -21.53 1.32
CA GLN A 155 -8.32 -20.44 0.34
C GLN A 155 -7.01 -19.65 0.53
N GLY A 156 -6.59 -19.40 1.77
CA GLY A 156 -5.35 -18.67 2.06
C GLY A 156 -4.10 -19.35 1.51
N LEU A 157 -3.94 -20.67 1.70
CA LEU A 157 -2.81 -21.42 1.14
C LEU A 157 -2.90 -21.53 -0.40
N SER A 158 -4.11 -21.72 -0.94
CA SER A 158 -4.33 -21.87 -2.38
C SER A 158 -4.05 -20.58 -3.16
N LEU A 159 -4.31 -19.41 -2.56
CA LEU A 159 -4.13 -18.11 -3.21
C LEU A 159 -2.69 -17.88 -3.69
N SER A 160 -1.69 -18.21 -2.86
CA SER A 160 -0.28 -18.06 -3.23
C SER A 160 0.09 -18.89 -4.46
N GLY A 161 -0.39 -20.14 -4.52
CA GLY A 161 -0.18 -21.02 -5.67
C GLY A 161 -0.89 -20.51 -6.92
N LEU A 162 -2.12 -20.01 -6.78
CA LEU A 162 -2.88 -19.44 -7.89
C LEU A 162 -2.21 -18.19 -8.47
N VAL A 163 -1.80 -17.24 -7.63
CA VAL A 163 -1.15 -16.00 -8.08
C VAL A 163 0.12 -16.31 -8.88
N LYS A 164 0.91 -17.30 -8.44
CA LYS A 164 2.08 -17.79 -9.17
C LYS A 164 1.71 -18.41 -10.51
N ARG A 165 0.66 -19.26 -10.55
CA ARG A 165 0.18 -19.89 -11.80
C ARG A 165 -0.35 -18.87 -12.81
N LEU A 166 -1.05 -17.85 -12.34
CA LEU A 166 -1.64 -16.81 -13.18
C LEU A 166 -0.61 -15.77 -13.67
N LYS A 167 0.65 -15.85 -13.23
CA LYS A 167 1.77 -14.94 -13.60
C LYS A 167 1.46 -13.45 -13.40
N ILE A 168 0.52 -13.13 -12.51
CA ILE A 168 0.06 -11.75 -12.24
C ILE A 168 1.16 -10.90 -11.60
N SER A 169 2.04 -11.54 -10.83
CA SER A 169 3.16 -10.88 -10.13
C SER A 169 4.45 -10.82 -10.96
N ARG A 170 4.41 -11.04 -12.27
CA ARG A 170 5.59 -10.70 -13.09
C ARG A 170 5.68 -9.19 -13.17
N VAL A 171 6.40 -8.61 -12.20
CA VAL A 171 7.13 -7.36 -12.44
C VAL A 171 7.79 -7.54 -13.79
N SER A 172 7.49 -6.66 -14.75
CA SER A 172 8.12 -6.73 -16.07
C SER A 172 9.63 -6.88 -15.85
N GLU A 173 10.30 -7.78 -16.59
CA GLU A 173 11.75 -7.99 -16.43
C GLU A 173 12.51 -6.66 -16.46
N VAL A 174 11.98 -5.69 -17.18
CA VAL A 174 12.55 -4.36 -17.26
C VAL A 174 12.27 -3.49 -16.03
N THR A 175 11.11 -3.60 -15.40
CA THR A 175 10.86 -2.90 -14.12
C THR A 175 11.75 -3.46 -13.01
N GLU A 176 12.01 -4.78 -13.03
CA GLU A 176 12.96 -5.40 -12.11
C GLU A 176 14.41 -4.94 -12.38
N GLN A 177 14.83 -4.92 -13.65
CA GLN A 177 16.15 -4.41 -14.05
C GLN A 177 16.30 -2.93 -13.72
N ALA A 178 15.30 -2.10 -14.03
CA ALA A 178 15.27 -0.69 -13.68
C ALA A 178 15.32 -0.49 -12.16
N GLY A 179 14.60 -1.29 -11.38
CA GLY A 179 14.66 -1.28 -9.92
C GLY A 179 16.06 -1.59 -9.39
N LYS A 180 16.72 -2.62 -9.93
CA LYS A 180 18.12 -2.96 -9.57
C LYS A 180 19.09 -1.83 -9.89
N LEU A 181 18.97 -1.21 -11.06
CA LEU A 181 19.80 -0.06 -11.47
C LEU A 181 19.52 1.17 -10.60
N GLN A 182 18.25 1.42 -10.25
CA GLN A 182 17.87 2.51 -9.37
C GLN A 182 18.48 2.34 -7.96
N ILE A 183 18.49 1.11 -7.43
CA ILE A 183 19.15 0.80 -6.15
C ILE A 183 20.65 1.08 -6.24
N GLN A 184 21.32 0.65 -7.33
CA GLN A 184 22.74 0.92 -7.53
C GLN A 184 23.04 2.41 -7.64
N LEU A 185 22.19 3.18 -8.32
CA LEU A 185 22.32 4.63 -8.44
C LEU A 185 22.17 5.33 -7.07
N ILE A 186 21.16 4.94 -6.28
CA ILE A 186 20.95 5.49 -4.93
C ILE A 186 22.15 5.17 -4.04
N ALA A 187 22.61 3.91 -4.04
CA ALA A 187 23.76 3.49 -3.24
C ALA A 187 25.05 4.22 -3.65
N ALA A 188 25.29 4.40 -4.95
CA ALA A 188 26.47 5.10 -5.45
C ALA A 188 26.44 6.59 -5.10
N LYS A 189 25.28 7.27 -5.20
CA LYS A 189 25.13 8.67 -4.78
C LYS A 189 25.29 8.84 -3.27
N ALA A 190 24.72 7.95 -2.47
CA ALA A 190 24.90 7.97 -1.02
C ALA A 190 26.39 7.79 -0.63
N ALA A 191 27.13 6.93 -1.34
CA ALA A 191 28.56 6.78 -1.13
C ALA A 191 29.37 8.02 -1.54
N GLN A 192 28.96 8.71 -2.61
CA GLN A 192 29.56 10.00 -3.00
C GLN A 192 29.34 11.07 -1.92
N ASP A 193 28.11 11.19 -1.40
CA ASP A 193 27.79 12.15 -0.33
C ASP A 193 28.62 11.89 0.95
N GLU A 194 28.81 10.61 1.30
CA GLU A 194 29.63 10.21 2.44
C GLU A 194 31.13 10.49 2.20
N LEU A 195 31.66 10.20 1.00
CA LEU A 195 33.04 10.56 0.63
C LEU A 195 33.29 12.06 0.78
N ASP A 196 32.31 12.88 0.40
CA ASP A 196 32.36 14.33 0.50
C ASP A 196 32.39 14.80 1.97
N SER A 197 31.64 14.12 2.85
CA SER A 197 31.66 14.31 4.30
C SER A 197 33.01 13.93 4.94
N LEU A 198 33.58 12.79 4.53
CA LEU A 198 34.86 12.29 5.03
C LEU A 198 36.04 13.17 4.59
N LEU A 199 35.98 13.75 3.38
CA LEU A 199 36.96 14.74 2.92
C LEU A 199 36.86 16.03 3.75
N LYS A 200 35.65 16.54 3.97
CA LYS A 200 35.41 17.78 4.74
C LYS A 200 35.82 17.66 6.21
N SER A 201 35.67 16.47 6.80
CA SER A 201 36.10 16.19 8.18
C SER A 201 37.60 15.92 8.31
N GLY A 202 38.34 15.85 7.20
CA GLY A 202 39.78 15.59 7.19
C GLY A 202 40.18 14.15 7.48
N VAL A 203 39.22 13.23 7.56
CA VAL A 203 39.46 11.79 7.76
C VAL A 203 40.10 11.16 6.52
N LEU A 204 39.74 11.64 5.33
CA LEU A 204 40.13 11.04 4.07
C LEU A 204 41.10 11.94 3.27
N PRO A 205 42.31 11.46 2.90
CA PRO A 205 43.25 12.24 2.09
C PRO A 205 42.71 12.54 0.69
N LYS A 206 43.01 13.74 0.15
CA LYS A 206 42.50 14.20 -1.15
C LYS A 206 42.81 13.24 -2.31
N ALA A 207 43.99 12.62 -2.35
CA ALA A 207 44.35 11.66 -3.40
C ALA A 207 43.42 10.43 -3.40
N VAL A 208 43.10 9.90 -2.22
CA VAL A 208 42.18 8.76 -2.06
C VAL A 208 40.75 9.17 -2.40
N TYR A 209 40.36 10.40 -2.06
CA TYR A 209 39.05 10.95 -2.42
C TYR A 209 38.88 10.98 -3.94
N GLU A 210 39.84 11.53 -4.67
CA GLU A 210 39.74 11.67 -6.13
C GLU A 210 39.65 10.30 -6.82
N GLU A 211 40.41 9.32 -6.36
CA GLU A 211 40.36 7.95 -6.86
C GLU A 211 38.99 7.29 -6.61
N LEU A 212 38.51 7.30 -5.37
CA LEU A 212 37.24 6.70 -5.01
C LEU A 212 36.07 7.43 -5.67
N TRP A 213 36.09 8.76 -5.68
CA TRP A 213 35.09 9.60 -6.35
C TRP A 213 34.98 9.25 -7.83
N ALA A 214 36.12 9.14 -8.54
CA ALA A 214 36.13 8.73 -9.94
C ALA A 214 35.48 7.35 -10.13
N SER A 215 35.79 6.38 -9.27
CA SER A 215 35.19 5.04 -9.33
C SER A 215 33.67 5.06 -9.18
N TYR A 216 33.14 5.85 -8.24
CA TYR A 216 31.70 5.99 -8.03
C TYR A 216 31.03 6.80 -9.12
N GLN A 217 31.71 7.83 -9.65
CA GLN A 217 31.21 8.64 -10.75
C GLN A 217 30.96 7.81 -12.02
N VAL A 218 31.85 6.85 -12.32
CA VAL A 218 31.64 5.90 -13.42
C VAL A 218 30.38 5.07 -13.19
N ARG A 219 30.18 4.53 -11.98
CA ARG A 219 28.99 3.73 -11.64
C ARG A 219 27.69 4.54 -11.73
N VAL A 220 27.71 5.80 -11.29
CA VAL A 220 26.57 6.72 -11.42
C VAL A 220 26.25 6.97 -12.89
N ALA A 221 27.26 7.33 -13.69
CA ALA A 221 27.09 7.62 -15.11
C ALA A 221 26.56 6.40 -15.89
N GLU A 222 27.08 5.20 -15.60
CA GLU A 222 26.60 3.96 -16.19
C GLU A 222 25.13 3.68 -15.82
N SER A 223 24.80 3.75 -14.52
CA SER A 223 23.44 3.50 -14.02
C SER A 223 22.43 4.48 -14.61
N GLU A 224 22.78 5.78 -14.67
CA GLU A 224 21.93 6.82 -15.27
C GLU A 224 21.75 6.63 -16.78
N ARG A 225 22.80 6.21 -17.49
CA ARG A 225 22.71 5.93 -18.93
C ARG A 225 21.75 4.77 -19.19
N VAL A 226 21.94 3.65 -18.52
CA VAL A 226 21.10 2.45 -18.73
C VAL A 226 19.66 2.73 -18.31
N LEU A 227 19.43 3.42 -17.18
CA LEU A 227 18.08 3.83 -16.77
C LEU A 227 17.42 4.71 -17.83
N ARG A 228 18.14 5.71 -18.35
CA ARG A 228 17.63 6.59 -19.41
C ARG A 228 17.27 5.81 -20.67
N ASP A 229 18.10 4.87 -21.09
CA ASP A 229 17.83 4.03 -22.26
C ASP A 229 16.61 3.14 -22.05
N LEU A 230 16.47 2.51 -20.87
CA LEU A 230 15.28 1.75 -20.50
C LEU A 230 14.02 2.63 -20.51
N TYR A 231 14.05 3.80 -19.88
CA TYR A 231 12.92 4.74 -19.89
C TYR A 231 12.56 5.20 -21.31
N ASN A 232 13.56 5.46 -22.16
CA ASN A 232 13.34 5.87 -23.54
C ASN A 232 12.73 4.75 -24.39
N GLN A 233 13.17 3.50 -24.20
CA GLN A 233 12.59 2.33 -24.87
C GLN A 233 11.13 2.11 -24.44
N TYR A 234 10.83 2.24 -23.15
CA TYR A 234 9.46 2.18 -22.61
C TYR A 234 8.58 3.29 -23.18
N ARG A 235 9.08 4.52 -23.18
CA ARG A 235 8.39 5.69 -23.74
C ARG A 235 8.07 5.54 -25.22
N ALA A 236 8.94 4.90 -25.99
CA ALA A 236 8.72 4.64 -27.42
C ALA A 236 7.62 3.57 -27.65
N GLN A 237 7.48 2.59 -26.75
CA GLN A 237 6.46 1.53 -26.87
C GLN A 237 5.08 1.93 -26.31
N GLN A 238 5.01 2.88 -25.37
CA GLN A 238 3.75 3.33 -24.75
C GLN A 238 3.50 4.83 -24.96
N LEU A 239 3.10 5.20 -26.17
CA LEU A 239 2.43 6.49 -26.41
C LEU A 239 1.04 6.47 -25.76
N LYS A 240 0.94 6.87 -24.48
CA LYS A 240 -0.15 7.65 -23.84
C LYS A 240 -0.33 7.43 -22.32
N SER A 241 0.33 6.46 -21.68
CA SER A 241 -0.10 6.04 -20.32
C SER A 241 0.84 6.34 -19.15
N ASP A 242 2.07 6.81 -19.36
CA ASP A 242 3.08 6.89 -18.28
C ASP A 242 3.74 8.27 -18.14
N ARG A 243 2.94 9.34 -18.22
CA ARG A 243 3.38 10.71 -17.84
C ARG A 243 3.50 10.87 -16.31
N SER A 244 2.76 10.06 -15.55
CA SER A 244 2.63 10.11 -14.08
C SER A 244 3.98 10.10 -13.33
N GLY A 245 4.92 9.21 -13.68
CA GLY A 245 6.20 9.11 -12.96
C GLY A 245 7.10 10.35 -13.08
N LEU A 246 7.18 10.96 -14.27
CA LEU A 246 7.95 12.19 -14.49
C LEU A 246 7.27 13.41 -13.89
N ASP A 247 5.93 13.44 -13.95
CA ASP A 247 5.15 14.55 -13.41
C ASP A 247 5.16 14.55 -11.88
N ALA A 248 5.23 13.39 -11.21
CA ALA A 248 5.47 13.29 -9.77
C ALA A 248 6.82 13.87 -9.34
N ILE A 249 7.90 13.58 -10.09
CA ILE A 249 9.23 14.14 -9.83
C ILE A 249 9.23 15.66 -10.07
N ARG A 250 8.65 16.12 -11.18
CA ARG A 250 8.50 17.56 -11.49
C ARG A 250 7.71 18.28 -10.42
N ARG A 251 6.60 17.71 -9.96
CA ARG A 251 5.78 18.24 -8.86
C ARG A 251 6.62 18.41 -7.60
N ARG A 252 7.42 17.40 -7.24
CA ARG A 252 8.30 17.45 -6.06
C ARG A 252 9.37 18.54 -6.18
N LEU A 253 9.95 18.72 -7.38
CA LEU A 253 10.92 19.80 -7.65
C LEU A 253 10.27 21.18 -7.57
N LEU A 254 9.12 21.39 -8.22
CA LEU A 254 8.38 22.66 -8.17
C LEU A 254 7.95 23.02 -6.74
N LEU A 255 7.55 22.03 -5.94
CA LEU A 255 7.23 22.23 -4.52
C LEU A 255 8.48 22.60 -3.70
N ALA A 256 9.64 22.01 -4.00
CA ALA A 256 10.91 22.37 -3.36
C ALA A 256 11.36 23.79 -3.73
N GLU A 257 11.27 24.17 -5.01
CA GLU A 257 11.52 25.53 -5.50
C GLU A 257 10.60 26.55 -4.81
N LYS A 258 9.29 26.26 -4.78
CA LYS A 258 8.30 27.10 -4.09
C LYS A 258 8.62 27.24 -2.60
N GLY A 259 9.07 26.16 -1.96
CA GLY A 259 9.52 26.14 -0.56
C GLY A 259 10.73 27.06 -0.34
N ALA A 260 11.77 26.92 -1.15
CA ALA A 260 12.99 27.72 -1.07
C ALA A 260 12.73 29.22 -1.25
N VAL A 261 11.90 29.59 -2.22
CA VAL A 261 11.53 30.99 -2.50
C VAL A 261 10.72 31.59 -1.35
N ARG A 262 9.77 30.83 -0.77
CA ARG A 262 9.01 31.27 0.40
C ARG A 262 9.88 31.43 1.65
N ASP A 263 10.88 30.57 1.83
CA ASP A 263 11.85 30.71 2.91
C ASP A 263 12.78 31.91 2.71
N ALA A 264 13.18 32.22 1.48
CA ALA A 264 13.94 33.43 1.16
C ALA A 264 13.14 34.71 1.47
N LEU A 265 11.84 34.72 1.19
CA LEU A 265 10.92 35.79 1.59
C LEU A 265 10.85 35.93 3.12
N ARG A 266 10.68 34.80 3.84
CA ARG A 266 10.60 34.79 5.31
C ARG A 266 11.86 35.33 5.96
N LYS A 267 13.04 35.01 5.39
CA LYS A 267 14.34 35.51 5.82
C LYS A 267 14.64 36.95 5.38
N ARG A 268 13.70 37.62 4.70
CA ARG A 268 13.84 38.97 4.11
C ARG A 268 15.04 39.12 3.17
N ILE A 269 15.44 38.03 2.52
CA ILE A 269 16.53 38.02 1.53
C ILE A 269 16.04 38.62 0.20
N VAL A 270 14.75 38.45 -0.11
CA VAL A 270 14.12 38.89 -1.37
C VAL A 270 12.82 39.63 -1.07
N PRO A 271 12.53 40.78 -1.72
CA PRO A 271 11.31 41.54 -1.49
C PRO A 271 10.07 40.85 -2.07
N GLU A 272 8.91 41.07 -1.42
CA GLU A 272 7.65 40.36 -1.71
C GLU A 272 7.13 40.56 -3.14
N ASN A 273 7.34 41.75 -3.70
CA ASN A 273 6.94 42.10 -5.07
C ASN A 273 7.63 41.24 -6.16
N LEU A 274 8.82 40.70 -5.89
CA LEU A 274 9.52 39.78 -6.80
C LEU A 274 9.12 38.32 -6.57
N VAL A 275 8.73 37.97 -5.34
CA VAL A 275 8.36 36.60 -4.96
C VAL A 275 6.97 36.23 -5.44
N GLN A 276 5.99 37.12 -5.31
CA GLN A 276 4.60 36.84 -5.74
C GLN A 276 4.47 36.38 -7.20
N PRO A 277 5.00 37.09 -8.22
CA PRO A 277 4.86 36.67 -9.61
C PRO A 277 5.56 35.34 -9.88
N TYR A 278 6.70 35.07 -9.23
CA TYR A 278 7.42 33.80 -9.38
C TYR A 278 6.68 32.61 -8.77
N VAL A 279 6.10 32.79 -7.58
CA VAL A 279 5.27 31.75 -6.95
C VAL A 279 4.02 31.47 -7.77
N LYS A 280 3.44 32.49 -8.41
CA LYS A 280 2.28 32.33 -9.30
C LYS A 280 2.63 31.47 -10.54
N ASP A 281 3.78 31.72 -11.17
CA ASP A 281 4.27 30.91 -12.30
C ASP A 281 4.52 29.44 -11.88
N LEU A 282 5.10 29.21 -10.69
CA LEU A 282 5.25 27.86 -10.15
C LEU A 282 3.89 27.17 -9.89
N ASP A 283 2.89 27.91 -9.46
CA ASP A 283 1.54 27.39 -9.24
C ASP A 283 0.82 27.05 -10.55
N GLU A 284 0.97 27.86 -11.59
CA GLU A 284 0.49 27.55 -12.93
C GLU A 284 1.17 26.29 -13.51
N LYS A 285 2.48 26.14 -13.31
CA LYS A 285 3.22 24.93 -13.68
C LYS A 285 2.75 23.70 -12.91
N LEU A 286 2.49 23.83 -11.60
CA LEU A 286 1.97 22.74 -10.78
C LEU A 286 0.56 22.29 -11.21
N LEU A 287 -0.28 23.24 -11.62
CA LEU A 287 -1.64 22.97 -12.15
C LEU A 287 -1.61 22.33 -13.55
N SER A 288 -0.54 22.54 -14.32
CA SER A 288 -0.38 21.96 -15.66
C SER A 288 0.07 20.51 -15.69
N LEU A 289 0.53 19.98 -14.54
CA LEU A 289 0.84 18.56 -14.38
C LEU A 289 -0.48 17.84 -14.09
N GLU A 290 -0.85 16.83 -14.89
CA GLU A 290 -2.08 16.05 -14.70
C GLU A 290 -2.15 15.52 -13.25
N ASP A 291 -3.27 15.75 -12.56
CA ASP A 291 -3.53 15.11 -11.27
C ASP A 291 -3.83 13.62 -11.54
N ASP A 292 -3.05 12.74 -10.88
CA ASP A 292 -3.26 11.28 -10.85
C ASP A 292 -4.66 10.89 -10.37
#